data_AF-H6V3X9-F1
#
_entry.id   AF-H6V3X9-F1
#
_cell.length_a   1.000
_cell.length_b   1.000
_cell.length_c   1.000
_cell.angle_alpha   90.00
_cell.angle_beta   90.00
_cell.angle_gamma   90.00
#
_symmetry.space_group_name_H-M   'P 1'
#
loop_
_entity.id
_entity.type
_entity.pdbx_description
1 polymer ?
#
loop_
_entity_poly.entity_id
_entity_poly.type
_entity_poly.pdbx_seq_one_letter_code
_entity_poly.pdbx_strand_id
1 'polypeptide(L)'
;VKDLDFGRMTVTVRGGKGDKDRMTVLPERMVFPLKEHLVRIKAQFEQDRREKVPPVYLPPALERKMPNAGSQWIWQFLFPSSNLSMDPRSGITRRFHYHADSINRNIRNAARLAGIEKRVSSHVLRHRFATHLL
;
A
#
# COMPACT_ATOMS: atom_id res chain seq x y z
N VAL A 1 1.50 3.42 -6.27
CA VAL A 1 2.62 4.38 -6.14
C VAL A 1 2.13 5.79 -6.35
N LYS A 2 1.34 6.03 -7.41
CA LYS A 2 0.78 7.34 -7.79
C LYS A 2 0.05 8.13 -6.69
N ASP A 3 -0.38 7.48 -5.61
CA ASP A 3 -1.18 8.12 -4.58
C ASP A 3 -0.36 8.85 -3.50
N LEU A 4 0.98 8.80 -3.59
CA LEU A 4 1.88 9.65 -2.81
C LEU A 4 2.16 10.96 -3.54
N ASP A 5 1.90 12.10 -2.90
CA ASP A 5 2.27 13.42 -3.39
C ASP A 5 3.26 14.08 -2.43
N PHE A 6 4.55 14.03 -2.78
CA PHE A 6 5.62 14.65 -2.01
C PHE A 6 5.66 16.18 -2.15
N GLY A 7 5.07 16.75 -3.20
CA GLY A 7 5.03 18.20 -3.39
C GLY A 7 3.95 18.85 -2.52
N ARG A 8 2.81 18.17 -2.35
CA ARG A 8 1.72 18.61 -1.48
C ARG A 8 1.75 18.02 -0.08
N MET A 9 2.68 17.09 0.19
CA MET A 9 2.78 16.39 1.47
C MET A 9 1.46 15.68 1.83
N THR A 10 0.89 14.96 0.86
CA THR A 10 -0.35 14.23 1.03
C THR A 10 -0.28 12.80 0.49
N VAL A 11 -1.19 11.98 1.03
CA VAL A 11 -1.47 10.64 0.53
C VAL A 11 -2.94 10.54 0.19
N THR A 12 -3.26 10.02 -0.99
CA THR A 12 -4.63 9.73 -1.40
C THR A 12 -4.97 8.27 -1.12
N VAL A 13 -6.06 8.02 -0.40
CA VAL A 13 -6.62 6.69 -0.18
C VAL A 13 -7.85 6.56 -1.07
N ARG A 14 -7.75 5.71 -2.10
CA ARG A 14 -8.80 5.49 -3.07
C ARG A 14 -9.86 4.52 -2.55
N GLY A 15 -11.13 4.76 -2.88
CA GLY A 15 -12.22 3.81 -2.57
C GLY A 15 -12.42 3.55 -1.07
N GLY A 16 -12.36 4.61 -0.25
CA GLY A 16 -12.65 4.52 1.18
C GLY A 16 -14.12 4.22 1.48
N LYS A 17 -14.56 4.44 2.74
CA LYS A 17 -15.97 4.23 3.14
C LYS A 17 -16.92 4.97 2.19
N GLY A 18 -17.81 4.22 1.54
CA GLY A 18 -18.78 4.72 0.55
C GLY A 18 -18.20 4.94 -0.85
N ASP A 19 -17.10 4.27 -1.19
CA ASP A 19 -16.34 4.43 -2.44
C ASP A 19 -15.85 5.87 -2.69
N LYS A 20 -15.54 6.57 -1.60
CA LYS A 20 -15.05 7.94 -1.64
C LYS A 20 -13.56 8.00 -1.39
N ASP A 21 -12.87 8.69 -2.28
CA ASP A 21 -11.47 9.02 -2.11
C ASP A 21 -11.28 9.95 -0.91
N ARG A 22 -10.18 9.75 -0.17
CA ARG A 22 -9.82 10.58 0.97
C ARG A 22 -8.36 10.99 0.86
N MET A 23 -8.07 12.25 1.16
CA MET A 23 -6.71 12.74 1.27
C MET A 23 -6.34 12.83 2.75
N THR A 24 -5.09 12.49 3.07
CA THR A 24 -4.52 12.65 4.42
C THR A 24 -3.11 13.21 4.32
N VAL A 25 -2.60 13.74 5.43
CA VAL A 25 -1.26 14.31 5.52
C VAL A 25 -0.18 13.23 5.39
N LEU A 26 0.93 13.60 4.74
CA LEU A 26 2.19 12.87 4.73
C LEU A 26 3.21 13.65 5.60
N PRO A 27 3.68 13.09 6.73
CA PRO A 27 4.69 13.76 7.54
C PRO A 27 6.03 13.91 6.81
N GLU A 28 6.70 15.05 6.96
CA GLU A 28 7.99 15.34 6.31
C GLU A 28 9.08 14.33 6.63
N ARG A 29 9.14 13.89 7.89
CA ARG A 29 10.07 12.82 8.31
C ARG A 29 9.92 11.51 7.52
N MET A 30 8.78 11.29 6.86
CA MET A 30 8.54 10.08 6.05
C MET A 30 9.00 10.23 4.60
N VAL A 31 9.36 11.43 4.14
CA VAL A 31 9.74 11.68 2.74
C VAL A 31 10.96 10.87 2.35
N PHE A 32 12.05 10.95 3.12
CA PHE A 32 13.27 10.22 2.82
C PHE A 32 13.08 8.69 2.91
N PRO A 33 12.53 8.13 4.02
CA PRO A 33 12.25 6.69 4.11
C PRO A 33 11.36 6.16 2.99
N LEU A 34 10.34 6.93 2.56
CA LEU A 34 9.47 6.51 1.46
C LEU A 34 10.19 6.57 0.11
N LYS A 35 11.05 7.57 -0.13
CA LYS A 35 11.84 7.62 -1.37
C LYS A 35 12.80 6.43 -1.47
N GLU A 36 13.51 6.08 -0.40
CA GLU A 36 14.34 4.87 -0.37
C GLU A 36 13.52 3.60 -0.60
N HIS A 37 12.35 3.51 0.04
CA HIS A 37 11.43 2.40 -0.17
C HIS A 37 10.99 2.30 -1.63
N LEU A 38 10.64 3.43 -2.27
CA LEU A 38 10.26 3.50 -3.68
C LEU A 38 11.39 3.02 -4.60
N VAL A 39 12.66 3.31 -4.29
CA VAL A 39 13.81 2.80 -5.05
C VAL A 39 13.84 1.27 -5.00
N ARG A 40 13.72 0.68 -3.80
CA ARG A 40 13.74 -0.79 -3.63
C ARG A 40 12.58 -1.48 -4.37
N ILE A 41 11.36 -0.96 -4.20
CA ILE A 41 10.20 -1.57 -4.85
C ILE A 41 10.17 -1.32 -6.36
N LYS A 42 10.85 -0.27 -6.85
CA LYS A 42 11.04 -0.06 -8.30
C LYS A 42 11.97 -1.12 -8.90
N ALA A 43 13.05 -1.47 -8.20
CA ALA A 43 13.92 -2.56 -8.63
C ALA A 43 13.16 -3.91 -8.69
N GLN A 44 12.31 -4.17 -7.70
CA GLN A 44 11.43 -5.36 -7.72
C GLN A 44 10.45 -5.33 -8.90
N PHE A 45 9.83 -4.19 -9.16
CA PHE A 45 8.93 -4.03 -10.32
C PHE A 45 9.66 -4.24 -11.65
N GLU A 46 10.87 -3.71 -11.81
CA GLU A 46 11.67 -3.89 -13.02
C GLU A 46 12.04 -5.37 -13.23
N GLN A 47 12.35 -6.09 -12.14
CA GLN A 47 12.55 -7.54 -12.18
C GLN A 47 11.28 -8.28 -12.62
N ASP A 48 10.12 -7.93 -12.06
CA ASP A 48 8.83 -8.50 -12.46
C ASP A 48 8.54 -8.28 -13.96
N ARG A 49 8.93 -7.12 -14.50
CA ARG A 49 8.75 -6.85 -15.94
C ARG A 49 9.65 -7.75 -16.79
N ARG A 50 10.90 -7.98 -16.38
CA ARG A 50 11.84 -8.89 -17.06
C ARG A 50 11.35 -10.33 -17.03
N GLU A 51 10.82 -10.77 -15.88
CA GLU A 51 10.26 -12.11 -15.67
C GLU A 51 8.85 -12.27 -16.27
N LYS A 52 8.30 -11.23 -16.91
CA LYS A 52 6.95 -11.22 -17.51
C LYS A 52 5.85 -11.58 -16.50
N VAL A 53 6.02 -11.18 -15.24
CA VAL A 53 5.00 -11.34 -14.21
C VAL A 53 3.70 -10.63 -14.66
N PRO A 54 2.53 -11.25 -14.49
CA PRO A 54 1.25 -10.62 -14.84
C PRO A 54 1.04 -9.25 -14.15
N PRO A 55 0.28 -8.35 -14.79
CA PRO A 55 -0.01 -7.02 -14.23
C PRO A 55 -0.72 -7.11 -12.87
N VAL A 56 -0.54 -6.10 -12.03
CA VAL A 56 -1.28 -6.00 -10.76
C VAL A 56 -2.77 -5.97 -11.02
N TYR A 57 -3.54 -6.46 -10.05
CA TYR A 57 -4.98 -6.38 -10.11
C TYR A 57 -5.44 -4.92 -10.20
N LEU A 58 -6.34 -4.64 -11.14
CA LEU A 58 -7.09 -3.41 -11.23
C LEU A 58 -8.59 -3.72 -11.20
N PRO A 59 -9.44 -2.81 -10.69
CA PRO A 59 -10.88 -2.97 -10.79
C PRO A 59 -11.31 -3.20 -12.26
N PRO A 60 -12.27 -4.10 -12.54
CA PRO A 60 -12.60 -4.50 -13.92
C PRO A 60 -12.94 -3.33 -14.86
N ALA A 61 -13.67 -2.33 -14.36
CA ALA A 61 -14.01 -1.13 -15.14
C ALA A 61 -12.76 -0.33 -15.56
N LEU A 62 -11.76 -0.28 -14.69
CA LEU A 62 -10.50 0.40 -14.96
C LEU A 62 -9.61 -0.43 -15.88
N GLU A 63 -9.52 -1.74 -15.66
CA GLU A 63 -8.76 -2.65 -16.53
C GLU A 63 -9.30 -2.62 -17.97
N ARG A 64 -10.63 -2.61 -18.15
CA ARG A 64 -11.24 -2.44 -19.48
C ARG A 64 -10.92 -1.09 -20.12
N LYS A 65 -10.91 -0.01 -19.34
CA LYS A 65 -10.64 1.35 -19.84
C LYS A 65 -9.14 1.56 -20.16
N MET A 66 -8.26 0.92 -19.38
CA MET A 66 -6.81 1.09 -19.44
C MET A 66 -6.11 -0.27 -19.29
N PRO A 67 -6.13 -1.14 -20.32
CA PRO A 67 -5.67 -2.52 -20.21
C PRO A 67 -4.19 -2.67 -19.81
N ASN A 68 -3.35 -1.71 -20.20
CA ASN A 68 -1.92 -1.74 -19.89
C ASN A 68 -1.56 -1.08 -18.54
N ALA A 69 -2.53 -0.52 -17.81
CA ALA A 69 -2.27 0.23 -16.59
C ALA A 69 -1.60 -0.63 -15.51
N GLY A 70 -2.04 -1.88 -15.32
CA GLY A 70 -1.51 -2.76 -14.27
C GLY A 70 -0.04 -3.17 -14.49
N SER A 71 0.50 -2.96 -15.70
CA SER A 71 1.92 -3.20 -16.03
C SER A 71 2.79 -1.94 -15.85
N GLN A 72 2.20 -0.78 -15.57
CA GLN A 72 2.94 0.47 -15.42
C GLN A 72 3.30 0.72 -13.95
N TRP A 73 4.45 1.36 -13.74
CA TRP A 73 4.99 1.69 -12.42
C TRP A 73 4.00 2.45 -11.51
N ILE A 74 3.31 3.44 -12.07
CA ILE A 74 2.44 4.34 -11.31
C ILE A 74 1.29 3.59 -10.61
N TRP A 75 0.85 2.47 -11.19
CA TRP A 75 -0.27 1.63 -10.72
C TRP A 75 0.16 0.53 -9.74
N GLN A 76 1.46 0.33 -9.52
CA GLN A 76 1.94 -0.70 -8.60
C GLN A 76 1.58 -0.37 -7.15
N PHE A 77 1.46 -1.40 -6.31
CA PHE A 77 1.25 -1.22 -4.88
C PHE A 77 2.43 -0.48 -4.24
N LEU A 78 2.15 0.42 -3.29
CA LEU A 78 3.21 1.09 -2.53
C LEU A 78 3.95 0.11 -1.60
N PHE A 79 3.24 -0.88 -1.08
CA PHE A 79 3.78 -1.94 -0.22
C PHE A 79 3.47 -3.31 -0.85
N PRO A 80 4.21 -3.70 -1.90
CA PRO A 80 4.04 -5.01 -2.53
C PRO A 80 4.49 -6.14 -1.59
N SER A 81 3.82 -7.28 -1.69
CA SER A 81 4.24 -8.55 -1.09
C SER A 81 5.56 -9.00 -1.72
N SER A 82 6.42 -9.66 -0.93
CA SER A 82 7.65 -10.30 -1.44
C SER A 82 7.32 -11.41 -2.42
N ASN A 83 6.26 -12.17 -2.16
CA ASN A 83 5.84 -13.33 -2.95
C ASN A 83 4.66 -12.99 -3.87
N LEU A 84 4.61 -13.64 -5.02
CA LEU A 84 3.42 -13.65 -5.87
C LEU A 84 2.33 -14.51 -5.23
N SER A 85 1.07 -14.17 -5.51
CA SER A 85 -0.08 -14.95 -5.06
C SER A 85 -1.07 -15.12 -6.21
N MET A 86 -1.80 -16.22 -6.19
CA MET A 86 -2.90 -16.44 -7.10
C MET A 86 -4.06 -15.53 -6.73
N ASP A 87 -4.60 -14.80 -7.70
CA ASP A 87 -5.88 -14.12 -7.55
C ASP A 87 -7.01 -15.15 -7.58
N PRO A 88 -7.79 -15.35 -6.49
CA PRO A 88 -8.86 -16.34 -6.47
C PRO A 88 -9.99 -16.04 -7.45
N ARG A 89 -10.10 -14.79 -7.94
CA ARG A 89 -11.16 -14.39 -8.89
C ARG A 89 -10.79 -14.66 -10.35
N SER A 90 -9.52 -14.46 -10.70
CA SER A 90 -9.05 -14.59 -12.09
C SER A 90 -8.16 -15.81 -12.34
N GLY A 91 -7.69 -16.49 -11.29
CA GLY A 91 -6.73 -17.60 -11.39
C GLY A 91 -5.31 -17.16 -11.75
N ILE A 92 -5.08 -15.86 -11.96
CA ILE A 92 -3.78 -15.33 -12.41
C ILE A 92 -2.87 -15.11 -11.20
N THR A 93 -1.68 -15.71 -11.24
CA THR A 93 -0.61 -15.47 -10.27
C THR A 93 0.05 -14.13 -10.56
N ARG A 94 -0.10 -13.18 -9.63
CA ARG A 94 0.38 -11.79 -9.78
C ARG A 94 0.87 -11.24 -8.45
N ARG A 95 1.53 -10.09 -8.49
CA ARG A 95 1.99 -9.41 -7.27
C ARG A 95 0.83 -8.70 -6.58
N PHE A 96 0.65 -8.99 -5.29
CA PHE A 96 -0.33 -8.34 -4.42
C PHE A 96 0.36 -7.43 -3.40
N HIS A 97 -0.40 -6.65 -2.66
CA HIS A 97 0.11 -5.91 -1.51
C HIS A 97 0.30 -6.84 -0.29
N TYR A 98 0.98 -6.35 0.75
CA TYR A 98 1.06 -7.04 2.04
C TYR A 98 -0.32 -7.43 2.58
N HIS A 99 -0.43 -8.64 3.14
CA HIS A 99 -1.68 -9.10 3.75
C HIS A 99 -2.06 -8.21 4.94
N ALA A 100 -3.34 -7.81 5.01
CA ALA A 100 -3.81 -6.88 6.05
C ALA A 100 -3.59 -7.43 7.46
N ASP A 101 -3.77 -8.73 7.65
CA ASP A 101 -3.57 -9.40 8.95
C ASP A 101 -2.13 -9.33 9.45
N SER A 102 -1.16 -9.33 8.53
CA SER A 102 0.25 -9.20 8.88
C SER A 102 0.54 -7.84 9.52
N ILE A 103 -0.13 -6.78 9.07
CA ILE A 103 0.04 -5.43 9.64
C ILE A 103 -0.41 -5.40 11.11
N ASN A 104 -1.63 -5.87 11.40
CA ASN A 104 -2.14 -5.88 12.78
C ASN A 104 -1.37 -6.84 13.69
N ARG A 105 -0.83 -7.94 13.16
CA ARG A 105 0.07 -8.82 13.89
C ARG A 105 1.38 -8.10 14.24
N ASN A 106 1.99 -7.43 13.27
CA ASN A 106 3.23 -6.68 13.47
C ASN A 106 3.05 -5.52 14.46
N ILE A 107 1.93 -4.79 14.40
CA ILE A 107 1.60 -3.74 15.36
C ILE A 107 1.50 -4.30 16.78
N ARG A 108 0.81 -5.43 16.97
CA ARG A 108 0.70 -6.08 18.29
C ARG A 108 2.06 -6.54 18.81
N ASN A 109 2.88 -7.13 17.95
CA ASN A 109 4.23 -7.57 18.32
C ASN A 109 5.11 -6.37 18.71
N ALA A 110 5.06 -5.27 17.95
CA ALA A 110 5.78 -4.04 18.27
C ALA A 110 5.34 -3.44 19.60
N ALA A 111 4.03 -3.39 19.87
CA ALA A 111 3.50 -2.92 21.15
C ALA A 111 4.00 -3.77 22.33
N ARG A 112 4.02 -5.11 22.18
CA ARG A 112 4.55 -6.03 23.18
C ARG A 112 6.04 -5.77 23.46
N LEU A 113 6.85 -5.62 22.41
CA LEU A 113 8.29 -5.35 22.54
C LEU A 113 8.58 -3.98 23.17
N ALA A 114 7.70 -3.01 22.95
CA ALA A 114 7.79 -1.68 23.53
C ALA A 114 7.25 -1.60 24.98
N GLY A 115 6.81 -2.72 25.57
CA GLY A 115 6.24 -2.73 26.93
C GLY A 115 4.87 -2.06 27.04
N ILE A 116 4.13 -1.95 25.94
CA ILE A 116 2.78 -1.37 25.94
C ILE A 116 1.76 -2.46 26.28
N GLU A 117 1.21 -2.40 27.48
CA GLU A 117 0.23 -3.38 27.97
C GLU A 117 -1.16 -3.24 27.31
N LYS A 118 -1.48 -2.05 26.79
CA LYS A 118 -2.77 -1.79 26.14
C LYS A 118 -2.83 -2.47 24.78
N ARG A 119 -4.03 -2.94 24.39
CA ARG A 119 -4.27 -3.47 23.05
C ARG A 119 -4.04 -2.38 22.00
N VAL A 120 -3.04 -2.57 21.14
CA VAL A 120 -2.76 -1.69 19.99
C VAL A 120 -3.13 -2.40 18.69
N SER A 121 -3.82 -1.67 17.80
CA SER A 121 -4.17 -2.10 16.45
C SER A 121 -4.09 -0.92 15.49
N SER A 122 -4.18 -1.17 14.17
CA SER A 122 -4.24 -0.09 13.17
C SER A 122 -5.41 0.87 13.42
N HIS A 123 -6.54 0.37 13.92
CA HIS A 123 -7.69 1.20 14.28
C HIS A 123 -7.38 2.13 15.46
N VAL A 124 -6.68 1.63 16.49
CA VAL A 124 -6.26 2.46 17.64
C VAL A 124 -5.31 3.55 17.19
N LEU A 125 -4.33 3.24 16.34
CA LEU A 125 -3.40 4.24 15.80
C LEU A 125 -4.12 5.32 15.00
N ARG A 126 -5.09 4.94 14.15
CA ARG A 126 -5.94 5.88 13.40
C ARG A 126 -6.74 6.78 14.33
N HIS A 127 -7.33 6.23 15.38
CA HIS A 127 -8.09 7.02 16.36
C HIS A 127 -7.18 8.03 17.07
N ARG A 128 -5.99 7.59 17.52
CA ARG A 128 -5.01 8.48 18.18
C ARG A 128 -4.53 9.61 17.29
N PHE A 129 -4.28 9.32 16.01
CA PHE A 129 -3.97 10.34 15.02
C PHE A 129 -5.06 11.42 14.94
N ALA A 130 -6.33 11.03 14.85
CA ALA A 130 -7.43 12.00 14.83
C ALA A 130 -7.52 12.80 16.13
N THR A 131 -7.41 12.16 17.30
CA THR A 131 -7.51 12.87 18.59
C THR A 131 -6.35 13.82 18.85
N HIS A 132 -5.17 13.58 18.28
CA HIS A 132 -4.00 14.46 18.45
C HIS A 132 -4.02 15.67 17.48
N LEU A 133 -4.89 15.67 16.48
CA LEU A 133 -5.09 16.78 15.55
C LEU A 133 -6.24 17.71 15.95
N LEU A 134 -6.97 17.36 17.01
CA LEU A 134 -7.99 18.21 17.65
C LEU A 134 -7.32 19.04 18.75
#